data_AF-A0A9N8V5S8-F1
#
_entry.id   AF-A0A9N8V5S8-F1
#
_cell.length_a   1.000
_cell.length_b   1.000
_cell.length_c   1.000
_cell.angle_alpha   90.00
_cell.angle_beta   90.00
_cell.angle_gamma   90.00
#
_symmetry.space_group_name_H-M   'P 1'
#
loop_
_entity.id
_entity.type
_entity.pdbx_description
1 polymer ?
#
loop_
_entity_poly.entity_id
_entity_poly.type
_entity_poly.pdbx_seq_one_letter_code
_entity_poly.pdbx_strand_id
1 'polypeptide(L)'
;MLLRYMEFQRVFIAQESICVSFGAGISIACIVDIGAQTTTVTCVEDGMCIPDSRVCLHYGGDDITTFFIRLLRKNKFPYAEMDLNRVYDWMLAEEMKEKFCTLDEANLTIQLNEFYVRAPNQPTLKYQIRTYDDSIIAPMKLMEFPQRFASHVVDDITEGMMTSTGPPTGPVVQKPKLSVTTQVSQAKPSFPSPSPQQRDSPGPTTPLRLDNTAASNNRSSPPSAASSSLARIHNAFLVDPLSSLPLDDAIIQSVNSAATEERAKKFYASILVVGGGGLIPGIHKMLEDRLSQRPIQVADKFEVLGSPRDLDPRLLAWKGGSVMSKLEILNELWINSNEWEELGVRCLREKALFVW
;
A
#
# COMPACT_ATOMS: atom_id res chain seq x y z
N MET A 1 12.70 19.56 13.21
CA MET A 1 13.01 18.49 14.17
C MET A 1 14.52 18.28 14.24
N LEU A 2 15.11 17.53 13.31
CA LEU A 2 16.50 17.05 13.34
C LEU A 2 17.55 18.09 13.79
N LEU A 3 17.68 19.22 13.09
CA LEU A 3 18.68 20.26 13.43
C LEU A 3 18.42 20.88 14.83
N ARG A 4 17.27 21.54 15.03
CA ARG A 4 16.99 22.36 16.24
C ARG A 4 16.57 21.62 17.51
N TYR A 5 16.21 20.33 17.44
CA TYR A 5 15.69 19.58 18.61
C TYR A 5 16.42 18.25 18.88
N MET A 6 17.14 17.71 17.89
CA MET A 6 18.00 16.54 18.05
C MET A 6 19.48 16.89 17.85
N GLU A 7 19.78 18.17 17.64
CA GLU A 7 21.13 18.77 17.59
C GLU A 7 22.06 18.07 16.57
N PHE A 8 21.50 17.49 15.50
CA PHE A 8 22.28 16.97 14.40
C PHE A 8 23.02 18.11 13.69
N GLN A 9 24.35 17.98 13.57
CA GLN A 9 25.23 18.99 12.97
C GLN A 9 24.79 19.42 11.56
N ARG A 10 24.35 18.46 10.74
CA ARG A 10 23.89 18.68 9.36
C ARG A 10 22.90 17.59 8.93
N VAL A 11 22.01 17.94 8.00
CA VAL A 11 20.98 17.05 7.43
C VAL A 11 21.05 17.08 5.89
N PHE A 12 20.85 15.93 5.27
CA PHE A 12 20.70 15.77 3.82
C PHE A 12 19.33 15.12 3.53
N ILE A 13 18.74 15.45 2.38
CA ILE A 13 17.39 15.01 2.00
C ILE A 13 17.44 14.48 0.56
N ALA A 14 16.98 13.24 0.37
CA ALA A 14 16.85 12.58 -0.92
C ALA A 14 15.46 11.93 -1.05
N GLN A 15 15.03 11.70 -2.28
CA GLN A 15 13.77 11.00 -2.57
C GLN A 15 13.99 9.48 -2.49
N GLU A 16 13.00 8.74 -1.98
CA GLU A 16 13.09 7.30 -1.74
C GLU A 16 13.50 6.51 -2.99
N SER A 17 12.91 6.79 -4.15
CA SER A 17 13.25 6.13 -5.42
C SER A 17 14.70 6.41 -5.90
N ILE A 18 15.27 7.58 -5.56
CA ILE A 18 16.69 7.89 -5.82
C ILE A 18 17.55 7.05 -4.86
N CYS A 19 17.19 6.99 -3.59
CA CYS A 19 17.88 6.13 -2.64
C CYS A 19 17.85 4.66 -3.11
N VAL A 20 16.71 4.14 -3.55
CA VAL A 20 16.60 2.78 -4.11
C VAL A 20 17.56 2.57 -5.28
N SER A 21 17.63 3.49 -6.24
CA SER A 21 18.53 3.34 -7.41
C SER A 21 20.02 3.35 -7.01
N PHE A 22 20.43 4.22 -6.08
CA PHE A 22 21.78 4.20 -5.49
C PHE A 22 22.06 2.95 -4.62
N GLY A 23 21.05 2.39 -3.95
CA GLY A 23 21.16 1.18 -3.14
C GLY A 23 21.36 -0.09 -3.97
N ALA A 24 20.67 -0.14 -5.12
CA ALA A 24 20.81 -1.17 -6.16
C ALA A 24 22.12 -1.02 -6.97
N GLY A 25 22.52 0.23 -7.25
CA GLY A 25 23.61 0.57 -8.15
C GLY A 25 23.18 0.66 -9.62
N ILE A 26 21.96 1.12 -9.88
CA ILE A 26 21.35 1.21 -11.22
C ILE A 26 21.11 2.70 -11.57
N SER A 27 21.57 3.16 -12.74
CA SER A 27 21.40 4.55 -13.17
C SER A 27 20.05 4.85 -13.82
N ILE A 28 19.41 3.86 -14.44
CA ILE A 28 18.10 3.99 -15.06
C ILE A 28 17.16 2.84 -14.71
N ALA A 29 16.02 3.14 -14.10
CA ALA A 29 15.02 2.15 -13.70
C ALA A 29 13.63 2.77 -13.52
N CYS A 30 12.58 1.96 -13.70
CA CYS A 30 11.26 2.21 -13.15
C CYS A 30 11.21 1.60 -11.74
N ILE A 31 11.21 2.42 -10.70
CA ILE A 31 11.17 1.95 -9.32
C ILE A 31 9.71 1.71 -8.93
N VAL A 32 9.44 0.52 -8.37
CA VAL A 32 8.11 0.10 -7.88
C VAL A 32 8.26 -0.27 -6.40
N ASP A 33 7.91 0.64 -5.49
CA ASP A 33 7.97 0.40 -4.05
C ASP A 33 6.61 0.00 -3.51
N ILE A 34 6.48 -1.26 -3.09
CA ILE A 34 5.24 -1.82 -2.54
C ILE A 34 5.34 -1.80 -1.01
N GLY A 35 4.90 -0.70 -0.41
CA GLY A 35 4.90 -0.51 1.04
C GLY A 35 3.77 -1.22 1.78
N ALA A 36 3.60 -0.87 3.05
CA ALA A 36 2.48 -1.35 3.89
C ALA A 36 1.14 -0.76 3.43
N GLN A 37 1.04 0.57 3.36
CA GLN A 37 -0.23 1.31 3.13
C GLN A 37 -0.32 1.96 1.75
N THR A 38 0.80 2.02 1.03
CA THR A 38 0.91 2.72 -0.25
C THR A 38 1.90 1.99 -1.15
N THR A 39 1.60 1.98 -2.44
CA THR A 39 2.51 1.53 -3.49
C THR A 39 2.89 2.74 -4.34
N THR A 40 4.18 2.97 -4.58
CA THR A 40 4.64 4.08 -5.43
C THR A 40 5.35 3.57 -6.67
N VAL A 41 5.20 4.29 -7.78
CA VAL A 41 5.94 4.03 -9.01
C VAL A 41 6.60 5.33 -9.47
N THR A 42 7.88 5.29 -9.83
CA THR A 42 8.62 6.47 -10.32
C THR A 42 9.79 6.05 -11.20
N CYS A 43 9.91 6.67 -12.37
CA CYS A 43 11.06 6.51 -13.25
C CYS A 43 12.24 7.38 -12.76
N VAL A 44 13.42 6.77 -12.69
CA VAL A 44 14.68 7.41 -12.30
C VAL A 44 15.67 7.26 -13.45
N GLU A 45 16.27 8.36 -13.91
CA GLU A 45 17.32 8.41 -14.94
C GLU A 45 18.47 9.29 -14.41
N ASP A 46 19.71 8.83 -14.54
CA ASP A 46 20.96 9.51 -14.13
C ASP A 46 20.94 10.12 -12.71
N GLY A 47 20.33 9.39 -11.76
CA GLY A 47 20.25 9.76 -10.34
C GLY A 47 19.10 10.71 -9.97
N MET A 48 18.22 11.03 -10.93
CA MET A 48 17.12 11.99 -10.76
C MET A 48 15.76 11.30 -10.95
N CYS A 49 14.79 11.57 -10.07
CA CYS A 49 13.39 11.18 -10.29
C CYS A 49 12.74 12.08 -11.35
N ILE A 50 12.19 11.49 -12.42
CA ILE A 50 11.43 12.22 -13.44
C ILE A 50 10.09 12.66 -12.81
N PRO A 51 9.80 13.96 -12.62
CA PRO A 51 8.63 14.40 -11.84
C PRO A 51 7.31 13.95 -12.46
N ASP A 52 7.19 14.08 -13.78
CA ASP A 52 6.03 13.66 -14.58
C ASP A 52 5.83 12.14 -14.64
N SER A 53 6.65 11.31 -13.98
CA SER A 53 6.44 9.85 -13.88
C SER A 53 5.77 9.40 -12.58
N ARG A 54 5.74 10.25 -11.56
CA ARG A 54 5.46 9.83 -10.17
C ARG A 54 3.99 9.42 -10.00
N VAL A 55 3.76 8.14 -9.70
CA VAL A 55 2.46 7.58 -9.28
C VAL A 55 2.50 7.20 -7.80
N CYS A 56 1.42 7.48 -7.08
CA CYS A 56 1.15 6.93 -5.75
C CYS A 56 -0.21 6.24 -5.77
N LEU A 57 -0.28 5.05 -5.20
CA LEU A 57 -1.47 4.21 -5.09
C LEU A 57 -1.72 3.97 -3.60
N HIS A 58 -2.94 4.24 -3.13
CA HIS A 58 -3.30 4.11 -1.71
C HIS A 58 -3.75 2.68 -1.37
N TYR A 59 -2.88 1.72 -1.70
CA TYR A 59 -2.97 0.33 -1.27
C TYR A 59 -1.59 -0.31 -1.18
N GLY A 60 -1.43 -1.32 -0.33
CA GLY A 60 -0.18 -2.06 -0.16
C GLY A 60 -0.34 -3.38 0.58
N GLY A 61 0.71 -3.78 1.31
CA GLY A 61 0.74 -5.01 2.11
C GLY A 61 -0.35 -5.14 3.18
N ASP A 62 -0.87 -4.03 3.72
CA ASP A 62 -1.92 -3.97 4.75
C ASP A 62 -3.28 -4.38 4.18
N ASP A 63 -3.56 -3.98 2.94
CA ASP A 63 -4.78 -4.34 2.21
C ASP A 63 -4.78 -5.82 1.84
N ILE A 64 -3.62 -6.36 1.46
CA ILE A 64 -3.42 -7.81 1.25
C ILE A 64 -3.65 -8.56 2.56
N THR A 65 -3.05 -8.11 3.69
CA THR A 65 -3.29 -8.69 5.02
C THR A 65 -4.79 -8.75 5.33
N THR A 66 -5.47 -7.60 5.18
CA THR A 66 -6.88 -7.42 5.53
C THR A 66 -7.80 -8.25 4.64
N PHE A 67 -7.51 -8.33 3.34
CA PHE A 67 -8.29 -9.10 2.37
C PHE A 67 -8.02 -10.61 2.49
N PHE A 68 -6.79 -11.04 2.74
CA PHE A 68 -6.45 -12.44 2.99
C PHE A 68 -7.23 -13.00 4.20
N ILE A 69 -7.23 -12.31 5.34
CA ILE A 69 -8.05 -12.69 6.50
C ILE A 69 -9.56 -12.67 6.18
N ARG A 70 -10.01 -11.80 5.27
CA ARG A 70 -11.41 -11.78 4.78
C ARG A 70 -11.75 -13.05 3.98
N LEU A 71 -10.84 -13.53 3.12
CA LEU A 71 -10.97 -14.79 2.39
C LEU A 71 -10.95 -15.99 3.35
N LEU A 72 -9.98 -16.08 4.26
CA LEU A 72 -9.89 -17.17 5.22
C LEU A 72 -11.15 -17.27 6.08
N ARG A 73 -11.75 -16.13 6.50
CA ARG A 73 -13.02 -16.11 7.23
C ARG A 73 -14.19 -16.67 6.41
N LYS A 74 -14.27 -16.36 5.11
CA LYS A 74 -15.24 -16.99 4.17
C LYS A 74 -15.04 -18.51 4.12
N ASN A 75 -13.77 -18.96 4.12
CA ASN A 75 -13.35 -20.36 4.14
C ASN A 75 -13.31 -21.01 5.56
N LYS A 76 -14.08 -20.47 6.52
CA LYS A 76 -14.22 -20.99 7.90
C LYS A 76 -12.93 -20.97 8.75
N PHE A 77 -12.25 -19.83 8.76
CA PHE A 77 -11.07 -19.56 9.62
C PHE A 77 -11.26 -20.07 11.06
N PRO A 78 -10.35 -20.92 11.60
CA PRO A 78 -10.60 -21.61 12.86
C PRO A 78 -10.34 -20.77 14.13
N TYR A 79 -9.75 -19.58 14.00
CA TYR A 79 -9.57 -18.59 15.06
C TYR A 79 -10.52 -17.41 14.82
N ALA A 80 -11.83 -17.68 14.99
CA ALA A 80 -12.92 -16.79 14.58
C ALA A 80 -12.98 -15.47 15.38
N GLU A 81 -12.39 -15.44 16.57
CA GLU A 81 -12.34 -14.31 17.51
C GLU A 81 -11.17 -13.34 17.28
N MET A 82 -10.35 -13.59 16.24
CA MET A 82 -9.34 -12.68 15.70
C MET A 82 -9.94 -11.31 15.41
N ASP A 83 -9.26 -10.24 15.83
CA ASP A 83 -9.71 -8.85 15.64
C ASP A 83 -8.53 -8.00 15.17
N LEU A 84 -8.57 -7.54 13.91
CA LEU A 84 -7.46 -6.81 13.28
C LEU A 84 -7.18 -5.45 13.94
N ASN A 85 -8.03 -4.96 14.84
CA ASN A 85 -7.75 -3.79 15.68
C ASN A 85 -6.77 -4.09 16.82
N ARG A 86 -6.48 -5.38 17.12
CA ARG A 86 -5.55 -5.79 18.17
C ARG A 86 -4.18 -6.08 17.56
N VAL A 87 -3.14 -5.45 18.10
CA VAL A 87 -1.75 -5.55 17.62
C VAL A 87 -1.28 -7.01 17.43
N TYR A 88 -1.57 -7.90 18.38
CA TYR A 88 -1.13 -9.31 18.28
C TYR A 88 -1.92 -10.14 17.25
N ASP A 89 -3.17 -9.77 16.95
CA ASP A 89 -3.97 -10.41 15.89
C ASP A 89 -3.56 -9.87 14.52
N TRP A 90 -3.22 -8.58 14.42
CA TRP A 90 -2.63 -7.98 13.23
C TRP A 90 -1.26 -8.60 12.89
N MET A 91 -0.34 -8.67 13.86
CA MET A 91 0.98 -9.30 13.66
C MET A 91 0.86 -10.77 13.23
N LEU A 92 -0.13 -11.51 13.74
CA LEU A 92 -0.42 -12.86 13.28
C LEU A 92 -0.96 -12.87 11.84
N ALA A 93 -1.84 -11.94 11.48
CA ALA A 93 -2.34 -11.81 10.11
C ALA A 93 -1.21 -11.50 9.11
N GLU A 94 -0.24 -10.68 9.49
CA GLU A 94 0.97 -10.44 8.69
C GLU A 94 1.89 -11.68 8.63
N GLU A 95 2.16 -12.35 9.76
CA GLU A 95 2.92 -13.61 9.82
C GLU A 95 2.29 -14.67 8.88
N MET A 96 0.97 -14.69 8.77
CA MET A 96 0.23 -15.58 7.88
C MET A 96 0.28 -15.14 6.41
N LYS A 97 0.14 -13.84 6.10
CA LYS A 97 0.34 -13.29 4.75
C LYS A 97 1.72 -13.65 4.20
N GLU A 98 2.78 -13.32 4.96
CA GLU A 98 4.17 -13.52 4.54
C GLU A 98 4.53 -15.00 4.32
N LYS A 99 3.82 -15.93 4.97
CA LYS A 99 4.06 -17.38 4.85
C LYS A 99 3.19 -18.09 3.84
N PHE A 100 1.94 -17.66 3.66
CA PHE A 100 0.93 -18.41 2.92
C PHE A 100 0.54 -17.76 1.59
N CYS A 101 0.80 -16.47 1.37
CA CYS A 101 0.49 -15.82 0.09
C CYS A 101 1.58 -16.05 -0.96
N THR A 102 1.18 -16.27 -2.21
CA THR A 102 2.09 -16.46 -3.36
C THR A 102 1.42 -15.99 -4.65
N LEU A 103 2.21 -15.42 -5.57
CA LEU A 103 1.85 -15.17 -6.97
C LEU A 103 2.52 -16.16 -7.93
N ASP A 104 3.32 -17.11 -7.42
CA ASP A 104 3.83 -18.23 -8.21
C ASP A 104 2.78 -19.34 -8.34
N GLU A 105 2.12 -19.36 -9.50
CA GLU A 105 1.10 -20.34 -9.90
C GLU A 105 1.61 -21.79 -9.82
N ALA A 106 2.91 -22.04 -10.02
CA ALA A 106 3.45 -23.40 -10.01
C ALA A 106 3.42 -24.05 -8.61
N ASN A 107 3.35 -23.23 -7.55
CA ASN A 107 3.25 -23.69 -6.16
C ASN A 107 1.79 -23.82 -5.67
N LEU A 108 0.80 -23.45 -6.50
CA LEU A 108 -0.61 -23.36 -6.13
C LEU A 108 -1.23 -24.75 -5.87
N THR A 109 -1.15 -25.17 -4.62
CA THR A 109 -1.51 -26.51 -4.13
C THR A 109 -2.31 -26.40 -2.83
N ILE A 110 -3.13 -27.40 -2.51
CA ILE A 110 -3.86 -27.41 -1.23
C ILE A 110 -2.86 -27.70 -0.11
N GLN A 111 -2.52 -26.68 0.69
CA GLN A 111 -1.53 -26.78 1.76
C GLN A 111 -2.21 -26.85 3.13
N LEU A 112 -1.79 -27.79 3.97
CA LEU A 112 -2.20 -27.84 5.39
C LEU A 112 -1.19 -27.03 6.22
N ASN A 113 -1.50 -25.75 6.40
CA ASN A 113 -0.64 -24.79 7.08
C ASN A 113 -0.95 -24.73 8.58
N GLU A 114 0.07 -24.44 9.40
CA GLU A 114 -0.03 -24.36 10.86
C GLU A 114 0.29 -22.95 11.36
N PHE A 115 -0.46 -22.45 12.35
CA PHE A 115 -0.21 -21.14 12.97
C PHE A 115 -0.41 -21.14 14.48
N TYR A 116 0.15 -20.13 15.16
CA TYR A 116 0.25 -20.07 16.61
C TYR A 116 -0.28 -18.72 17.15
N VAL A 117 -1.44 -18.74 17.78
CA VAL A 117 -2.03 -17.56 18.45
C VAL A 117 -1.32 -17.34 19.79
N ARG A 118 -0.77 -16.15 19.98
CA ARG A 118 0.01 -15.75 21.18
C ARG A 118 -0.63 -14.55 21.89
N ALA A 119 -1.85 -14.72 22.38
CA ALA A 119 -2.59 -13.65 23.04
C ALA A 119 -2.02 -13.32 24.45
N PRO A 120 -1.99 -12.04 24.89
CA PRO A 120 -1.48 -11.65 26.20
C PRO A 120 -2.17 -12.37 27.36
N ASN A 121 -1.38 -12.85 28.33
CA ASN A 121 -1.83 -13.60 29.51
C ASN A 121 -2.61 -14.91 29.21
N GLN A 122 -2.51 -15.44 27.99
CA GLN A 122 -3.12 -16.71 27.58
C GLN A 122 -2.05 -17.73 27.17
N PRO A 123 -2.33 -19.05 27.26
CA PRO A 123 -1.45 -20.07 26.69
C PRO A 123 -1.43 -19.96 25.16
N THR A 124 -0.27 -20.18 24.54
CA THR A 124 -0.16 -20.26 23.07
C THR A 124 -1.06 -21.35 22.52
N LEU A 125 -1.97 -20.99 21.60
CA LEU A 125 -2.87 -21.93 20.95
C LEU A 125 -2.35 -22.25 19.55
N LYS A 126 -2.26 -23.54 19.22
CA LYS A 126 -1.88 -24.02 17.88
C LYS A 126 -3.14 -24.33 17.06
N TYR A 127 -3.18 -23.83 15.83
CA TYR A 127 -4.24 -24.10 14.86
C TYR A 127 -3.66 -24.68 13.57
N GLN A 128 -4.51 -25.34 12.80
CA GLN A 128 -4.23 -25.82 11.45
C GLN A 128 -5.32 -25.30 10.51
N ILE A 129 -4.95 -24.97 9.28
CA ILE A 129 -5.83 -24.46 8.24
C ILE A 129 -5.45 -25.04 6.88
N ARG A 130 -6.42 -25.22 5.99
CA ARG A 130 -6.16 -25.53 4.59
C ARG A 130 -6.26 -24.25 3.78
N THR A 131 -5.19 -23.88 3.10
CA THR A 131 -5.16 -22.76 2.14
C THR A 131 -5.01 -23.32 0.73
N TYR A 132 -5.60 -22.66 -0.26
CA TYR A 132 -5.49 -23.04 -1.67
C TYR A 132 -5.50 -21.79 -2.57
N ASP A 133 -6.64 -21.43 -3.14
CA ASP A 133 -6.80 -20.28 -4.03
C ASP A 133 -6.76 -18.95 -3.26
N ASP A 134 -7.15 -18.96 -1.98
CA ASP A 134 -7.01 -17.82 -1.06
C ASP A 134 -5.57 -17.27 -0.97
N SER A 135 -4.56 -18.15 -1.08
CA SER A 135 -3.13 -17.79 -1.11
C SER A 135 -2.73 -16.91 -2.29
N ILE A 136 -3.38 -17.04 -3.45
CA ILE A 136 -3.03 -16.29 -4.67
C ILE A 136 -4.04 -15.18 -5.00
N ILE A 137 -5.34 -15.41 -4.73
CA ILE A 137 -6.40 -14.41 -4.92
C ILE A 137 -6.15 -13.17 -4.06
N ALA A 138 -5.55 -13.32 -2.87
CA ALA A 138 -5.21 -12.19 -2.00
C ALA A 138 -4.18 -11.22 -2.62
N PRO A 139 -2.94 -11.63 -2.95
CA PRO A 139 -1.96 -10.73 -3.57
C PRO A 139 -2.32 -10.32 -5.01
N MET A 140 -3.09 -11.13 -5.76
CA MET A 140 -3.53 -10.76 -7.12
C MET A 140 -4.34 -9.45 -7.17
N LYS A 141 -4.95 -9.01 -6.06
CA LYS A 141 -5.74 -7.76 -6.06
C LYS A 141 -4.91 -6.49 -6.24
N LEU A 142 -3.59 -6.53 -6.05
CA LEU A 142 -2.66 -5.47 -6.49
C LEU A 142 -2.72 -5.23 -8.01
N MET A 143 -3.00 -6.28 -8.79
CA MET A 143 -2.88 -6.33 -10.24
C MET A 143 -4.22 -6.29 -10.98
N GLU A 144 -5.36 -6.47 -10.31
CA GLU A 144 -6.66 -6.61 -10.98
C GLU A 144 -7.71 -5.56 -10.59
N PHE A 145 -8.05 -5.51 -9.29
CA PHE A 145 -9.23 -4.77 -8.81
C PHE A 145 -8.96 -4.08 -7.46
N PRO A 146 -8.07 -3.08 -7.38
CA PRO A 146 -7.74 -2.43 -6.11
C PRO A 146 -8.96 -1.81 -5.39
N GLN A 147 -9.98 -1.34 -6.13
CA GLN A 147 -11.20 -0.78 -5.50
C GLN A 147 -12.00 -1.82 -4.68
N ARG A 148 -11.72 -3.12 -4.81
CA ARG A 148 -12.33 -4.19 -3.98
C ARG A 148 -11.62 -4.42 -2.63
N PHE A 149 -10.48 -3.79 -2.34
CA PHE A 149 -9.94 -3.79 -0.97
C PHE A 149 -10.91 -3.10 0.01
N ALA A 150 -11.44 -1.94 -0.41
CA ALA A 150 -12.42 -1.14 0.33
C ALA A 150 -13.83 -1.75 0.39
N SER A 151 -14.21 -2.65 -0.52
CA SER A 151 -15.55 -3.25 -0.50
C SER A 151 -15.68 -4.34 0.58
N HIS A 152 -16.56 -4.12 1.56
CA HIS A 152 -16.88 -5.13 2.58
C HIS A 152 -17.44 -6.45 2.00
N VAL A 153 -18.00 -6.40 0.78
CA VAL A 153 -18.48 -7.57 0.04
C VAL A 153 -17.31 -8.24 -0.67
N VAL A 154 -17.14 -9.55 -0.44
CA VAL A 154 -16.27 -10.41 -1.27
C VAL A 154 -17.17 -11.15 -2.25
N ASP A 155 -17.46 -10.48 -3.37
CA ASP A 155 -18.20 -11.04 -4.50
C ASP A 155 -17.60 -12.39 -4.93
N ASP A 156 -18.44 -13.27 -5.47
CA ASP A 156 -18.12 -14.70 -5.68
C ASP A 156 -17.21 -15.00 -6.87
N ILE A 157 -15.98 -14.49 -6.81
CA ILE A 157 -14.85 -14.90 -7.68
C ILE A 157 -14.60 -16.42 -7.56
N THR A 158 -14.96 -17.02 -6.42
CA THR A 158 -14.71 -18.43 -6.06
C THR A 158 -15.62 -19.45 -6.78
N GLU A 159 -16.75 -19.05 -7.38
CA GLU A 159 -17.69 -20.02 -8.00
C GLU A 159 -17.14 -20.69 -9.29
N GLY A 160 -16.01 -20.21 -9.83
CA GLY A 160 -15.41 -20.78 -11.04
C GLY A 160 -14.71 -22.14 -10.86
N MET A 161 -14.33 -22.55 -9.64
CA MET A 161 -13.33 -23.62 -9.42
C MET A 161 -13.71 -24.67 -8.36
N MET A 162 -14.80 -25.40 -8.63
CA MET A 162 -15.20 -26.70 -8.04
C MET A 162 -15.23 -26.89 -6.50
N THR A 163 -16.43 -27.18 -6.01
CA THR A 163 -16.68 -27.67 -4.64
C THR A 163 -15.98 -29.01 -4.33
N SER A 164 -15.31 -29.12 -3.19
CA SER A 164 -15.03 -30.41 -2.55
C SER A 164 -15.39 -30.40 -1.05
N THR A 165 -16.21 -31.34 -0.61
CA THR A 165 -16.83 -31.34 0.73
C THR A 165 -16.06 -32.19 1.74
N GLY A 166 -15.09 -31.57 2.42
CA GLY A 166 -14.44 -32.15 3.61
C GLY A 166 -15.19 -31.80 4.91
N PRO A 167 -15.34 -32.75 5.87
CA PRO A 167 -15.91 -32.44 7.18
C PRO A 167 -14.94 -31.59 8.02
N PRO A 168 -15.45 -30.67 8.87
CA PRO A 168 -14.60 -29.79 9.68
C PRO A 168 -13.93 -30.56 10.84
N THR A 169 -12.60 -30.57 10.86
CA THR A 169 -11.81 -31.07 11.99
C THR A 169 -11.81 -30.06 13.13
N GLY A 170 -12.45 -30.39 14.25
CA GLY A 170 -12.47 -29.53 15.45
C GLY A 170 -11.10 -29.42 16.15
N PRO A 171 -10.94 -28.44 17.05
CA PRO A 171 -9.66 -28.14 17.70
C PRO A 171 -9.20 -29.26 18.66
N VAL A 172 -7.99 -29.78 18.44
CA VAL A 172 -7.36 -30.79 19.31
C VAL A 172 -6.74 -30.11 20.53
N VAL A 173 -7.55 -29.86 21.55
CA VAL A 173 -7.11 -29.25 22.81
C VAL A 173 -6.42 -30.29 23.71
N GLN A 174 -5.09 -30.34 23.70
CA GLN A 174 -4.33 -31.03 24.74
C GLN A 174 -4.27 -30.18 26.01
N LYS A 175 -4.74 -30.73 27.14
CA LYS A 175 -4.59 -30.16 28.48
C LYS A 175 -3.96 -31.19 29.44
N PRO A 176 -2.92 -30.84 30.21
CA PRO A 176 -2.50 -31.62 31.36
C PRO A 176 -3.63 -31.72 32.41
N LYS A 177 -3.70 -32.84 33.14
CA LYS A 177 -4.62 -33.03 34.27
C LYS A 177 -3.91 -32.82 35.60
N LEU A 178 -4.55 -32.11 36.53
CA LEU A 178 -4.38 -32.24 37.99
C LEU A 178 -5.61 -31.62 38.70
N SER A 179 -5.70 -31.79 40.02
CA SER A 179 -7.00 -32.12 40.65
C SER A 179 -7.60 -31.07 41.62
N VAL A 180 -8.91 -30.83 41.45
CA VAL A 180 -9.98 -30.64 42.46
C VAL A 180 -9.68 -29.92 43.79
N THR A 181 -10.42 -28.85 44.09
CA THR A 181 -11.26 -28.66 45.33
C THR A 181 -12.26 -27.50 45.09
N THR A 182 -13.33 -27.38 45.89
CA THR A 182 -14.58 -26.66 45.56
C THR A 182 -15.15 -25.81 46.72
N GLN A 183 -15.70 -24.62 46.43
CA GLN A 183 -16.81 -23.90 47.12
C GLN A 183 -17.11 -22.61 46.31
N VAL A 184 -18.28 -22.25 45.74
CA VAL A 184 -19.74 -22.32 46.08
C VAL A 184 -20.27 -21.03 46.73
N SER A 185 -21.11 -20.27 45.98
CA SER A 185 -22.19 -19.30 46.36
C SER A 185 -22.39 -18.28 45.22
N GLN A 186 -23.37 -18.35 44.30
CA GLN A 186 -24.82 -18.06 44.41
C GLN A 186 -25.20 -16.64 44.91
N ALA A 187 -25.69 -15.76 44.01
CA ALA A 187 -27.04 -15.14 44.05
C ALA A 187 -27.27 -14.03 42.97
N LYS A 188 -28.54 -13.83 42.57
CA LYS A 188 -29.14 -12.72 41.78
C LYS A 188 -30.57 -12.48 42.37
N PRO A 189 -31.32 -11.37 42.12
CA PRO A 189 -31.55 -10.68 40.84
C PRO A 189 -31.05 -9.20 40.84
N SER A 190 -31.68 -8.06 40.50
CA SER A 190 -33.09 -7.61 40.24
C SER A 190 -33.18 -6.41 39.28
N PHE A 191 -34.42 -5.96 39.00
CA PHE A 191 -34.88 -4.77 38.27
C PHE A 191 -36.08 -4.16 39.07
N PRO A 192 -36.61 -2.91 38.85
CA PRO A 192 -36.92 -2.29 37.54
C PRO A 192 -36.77 -0.75 37.40
N SER A 193 -37.11 -0.25 36.20
CA SER A 193 -37.16 1.17 35.78
C SER A 193 -38.48 1.88 36.10
N PRO A 194 -38.58 3.21 35.92
CA PRO A 194 -39.52 3.74 34.90
C PRO A 194 -39.08 5.02 34.14
N SER A 195 -39.85 5.39 33.11
CA SER A 195 -39.85 6.68 32.35
C SER A 195 -41.23 7.39 32.59
N PRO A 196 -41.55 8.66 32.17
CA PRO A 196 -41.42 9.20 30.78
C PRO A 196 -41.36 10.76 30.53
N GLN A 197 -41.31 11.14 29.24
CA GLN A 197 -41.95 12.30 28.54
C GLN A 197 -41.54 13.80 28.67
N GLN A 198 -40.97 14.31 27.57
CA GLN A 198 -41.36 15.46 26.69
C GLN A 198 -41.88 16.83 27.19
N ARG A 199 -41.25 17.91 26.65
CA ARG A 199 -41.80 19.15 26.02
C ARG A 199 -40.65 20.14 25.73
N ASP A 200 -40.71 21.21 24.93
CA ASP A 200 -41.40 21.57 23.66
C ASP A 200 -40.69 22.84 23.10
N SER A 201 -40.81 23.18 21.81
CA SER A 201 -40.21 24.38 21.18
C SER A 201 -41.10 25.64 21.32
N PRO A 202 -40.58 26.87 21.07
CA PRO A 202 -40.70 27.42 19.69
C PRO A 202 -39.60 28.43 19.24
N GLY A 203 -39.60 28.77 17.94
CA GLY A 203 -39.05 30.04 17.40
C GLY A 203 -40.12 31.14 17.35
N PRO A 204 -40.14 32.06 16.35
CA PRO A 204 -39.24 32.25 15.20
C PRO A 204 -38.82 33.74 14.96
N THR A 205 -38.08 34.06 13.90
CA THR A 205 -38.49 35.02 12.83
C THR A 205 -37.41 35.28 11.77
N THR A 206 -37.85 35.42 10.52
CA THR A 206 -37.11 36.04 9.40
C THR A 206 -38.04 37.06 8.73
N PRO A 207 -37.51 38.14 8.14
CA PRO A 207 -37.56 38.25 6.67
C PRO A 207 -36.24 38.87 6.12
N LEU A 208 -36.05 39.20 4.84
CA LEU A 208 -36.91 39.23 3.63
C LEU A 208 -36.10 38.73 2.40
N ARG A 209 -36.68 38.80 1.20
CA ARG A 209 -36.03 38.57 -0.11
C ARG A 209 -36.63 39.53 -1.15
N LEU A 210 -35.88 39.92 -2.17
CA LEU A 210 -36.47 40.52 -3.38
C LEU A 210 -35.64 40.15 -4.62
N ASP A 211 -36.31 39.67 -5.66
CA ASP A 211 -35.75 39.34 -6.97
C ASP A 211 -36.26 40.36 -8.03
N ASN A 212 -35.53 40.61 -9.13
CA ASN A 212 -36.13 40.55 -10.48
C ASN A 212 -35.19 40.79 -11.70
N THR A 213 -35.24 39.80 -12.63
CA THR A 213 -35.32 39.89 -14.10
C THR A 213 -34.43 40.80 -14.96
N ALA A 214 -33.53 40.13 -15.70
CA ALA A 214 -33.53 40.01 -17.18
C ALA A 214 -33.16 41.19 -18.12
N ALA A 215 -32.16 40.92 -18.97
CA ALA A 215 -32.03 41.45 -20.34
C ALA A 215 -31.33 40.40 -21.23
N SER A 216 -31.62 40.39 -22.54
CA SER A 216 -31.03 39.45 -23.51
C SER A 216 -30.18 40.19 -24.54
N ASN A 217 -29.11 39.56 -25.05
CA ASN A 217 -28.51 39.94 -26.33
C ASN A 217 -27.64 38.82 -26.94
N ASN A 218 -27.88 38.49 -28.20
CA ASN A 218 -27.09 37.51 -28.96
C ASN A 218 -25.84 38.16 -29.58
N ARG A 219 -24.66 37.55 -29.38
CA ARG A 219 -23.55 37.58 -30.34
C ARG A 219 -22.84 36.23 -30.36
N SER A 220 -22.60 35.70 -31.55
CA SER A 220 -21.87 34.46 -31.78
C SER A 220 -20.35 34.70 -31.85
N SER A 221 -19.59 33.87 -31.13
CA SER A 221 -18.13 33.77 -31.22
C SER A 221 -17.74 32.32 -31.51
N PRO A 222 -16.64 32.05 -32.24
CA PRO A 222 -16.20 30.69 -32.54
C PRO A 222 -15.84 29.91 -31.27
N PRO A 223 -15.84 28.56 -31.31
CA PRO A 223 -15.49 27.74 -30.16
C PRO A 223 -14.01 27.94 -29.79
N SER A 224 -13.77 28.69 -28.71
CA SER A 224 -12.49 28.64 -28.01
C SER A 224 -12.31 27.21 -27.49
N ALA A 225 -11.28 26.52 -27.95
CA ALA A 225 -10.87 25.26 -27.35
C ALA A 225 -10.51 25.54 -25.88
N ALA A 226 -11.32 25.02 -24.96
CA ALA A 226 -11.06 25.13 -23.53
C ALA A 226 -9.86 24.24 -23.17
N SER A 227 -8.65 24.75 -23.43
CA SER A 227 -7.43 24.20 -22.86
C SER A 227 -7.55 24.29 -21.34
N SER A 228 -7.88 23.17 -20.72
CA SER A 228 -7.97 23.00 -19.28
C SER A 228 -6.58 23.01 -18.64
N SER A 229 -5.88 24.14 -18.79
CA SER A 229 -4.61 24.46 -18.13
C SER A 229 -4.83 24.73 -16.63
N LEU A 230 -5.38 23.74 -15.94
CA LEU A 230 -4.96 23.46 -14.57
C LEU A 230 -3.45 23.35 -14.61
N ALA A 231 -2.76 24.35 -14.07
CA ALA A 231 -1.31 24.35 -14.01
C ALA A 231 -0.87 23.09 -13.25
N ARG A 232 -0.14 22.18 -13.92
CA ARG A 232 0.45 21.01 -13.26
C ARG A 232 1.27 21.52 -12.08
N ILE A 233 0.83 21.18 -10.86
CA ILE A 233 1.62 21.41 -9.66
C ILE A 233 2.85 20.52 -9.82
N HIS A 234 4.02 21.12 -9.97
CA HIS A 234 5.27 20.52 -10.46
C HIS A 234 5.89 19.45 -9.52
N ASN A 235 5.12 18.97 -8.55
CA ASN A 235 5.47 17.93 -7.57
C ASN A 235 4.26 17.06 -7.15
N ALA A 236 3.09 17.19 -7.80
CA ALA A 236 1.94 16.31 -7.55
C ALA A 236 2.14 14.94 -8.21
N PHE A 237 1.61 13.88 -7.60
CA PHE A 237 1.51 12.57 -8.25
C PHE A 237 0.52 12.61 -9.42
N LEU A 238 0.74 11.78 -10.44
CA LEU A 238 -0.08 11.66 -11.67
C LEU A 238 -1.53 11.19 -11.44
N VAL A 239 -1.87 10.80 -10.22
CA VAL A 239 -2.99 9.94 -9.89
C VAL A 239 -3.73 10.49 -8.66
N ASP A 240 -5.05 10.50 -8.73
CA ASP A 240 -5.94 10.91 -7.62
C ASP A 240 -5.76 9.96 -6.42
N PRO A 241 -5.65 10.47 -5.17
CA PRO A 241 -5.62 9.63 -3.97
C PRO A 241 -6.78 8.64 -3.81
N LEU A 242 -7.93 8.90 -4.45
CA LEU A 242 -9.08 8.00 -4.50
C LEU A 242 -9.08 7.02 -5.69
N SER A 243 -8.06 7.05 -6.54
CA SER A 243 -7.97 6.12 -7.67
C SER A 243 -7.66 4.69 -7.21
N SER A 244 -8.10 3.74 -8.04
CA SER A 244 -7.88 2.31 -7.86
C SER A 244 -7.11 1.70 -9.03
N LEU A 245 -6.15 2.45 -9.58
CA LEU A 245 -5.39 2.03 -10.76
C LEU A 245 -4.60 0.74 -10.45
N PRO A 246 -4.75 -0.35 -11.24
CA PRO A 246 -3.95 -1.55 -11.09
C PRO A 246 -2.45 -1.29 -11.20
N LEU A 247 -1.62 -2.12 -10.56
CA LEU A 247 -0.18 -1.89 -10.48
C LEU A 247 0.53 -1.95 -11.84
N ASP A 248 0.10 -2.84 -12.73
CA ASP A 248 0.61 -2.93 -14.10
C ASP A 248 0.21 -1.70 -14.94
N ASP A 249 -1.04 -1.23 -14.84
CA ASP A 249 -1.48 0.02 -15.46
C ASP A 249 -0.73 1.25 -14.90
N ALA A 250 -0.45 1.27 -13.59
CA ALA A 250 0.32 2.35 -12.94
C ALA A 250 1.77 2.42 -13.45
N ILE A 251 2.41 1.27 -13.70
CA ILE A 251 3.74 1.20 -14.30
C ILE A 251 3.73 1.70 -15.74
N ILE A 252 2.73 1.30 -16.53
CA ILE A 252 2.55 1.78 -17.91
C ILE A 252 2.32 3.30 -17.94
N GLN A 253 1.48 3.83 -17.04
CA GLN A 253 1.23 5.27 -16.93
C GLN A 253 2.51 6.03 -16.50
N SER A 254 3.26 5.51 -15.52
CA SER A 254 4.54 6.08 -15.08
C SER A 254 5.53 6.18 -16.24
N VAL A 255 5.81 5.05 -16.92
CA VAL A 255 6.82 4.99 -17.99
C VAL A 255 6.42 5.83 -19.20
N ASN A 256 5.16 5.77 -19.64
CA ASN A 256 4.67 6.56 -20.78
C ASN A 256 4.61 8.06 -20.49
N SER A 257 4.49 8.47 -19.22
CA SER A 257 4.56 9.88 -18.81
C SER A 257 5.99 10.37 -18.59
N ALA A 258 6.92 9.45 -18.30
CA ALA A 258 8.33 9.76 -18.09
C ALA A 258 9.09 10.10 -19.39
N ALA A 259 8.76 9.44 -20.50
CA ALA A 259 9.68 9.35 -21.63
C ALA A 259 9.06 9.07 -23.01
N THR A 260 9.80 9.46 -24.04
CA THR A 260 9.63 9.03 -25.43
C THR A 260 10.02 7.56 -25.63
N GLU A 261 9.51 6.93 -26.69
CA GLU A 261 9.59 5.48 -26.96
C GLU A 261 10.99 4.85 -26.71
N GLU A 262 12.06 5.45 -27.23
CA GLU A 262 13.44 4.96 -27.07
C GLU A 262 13.92 4.90 -25.61
N ARG A 263 13.41 5.78 -24.74
CA ARG A 263 13.71 5.78 -23.31
C ARG A 263 12.73 4.94 -22.53
N ALA A 264 11.45 4.91 -22.92
CA ALA A 264 10.46 3.97 -22.38
C ALA A 264 10.93 2.51 -22.50
N LYS A 265 11.56 2.13 -23.63
CA LYS A 265 12.27 0.84 -23.80
C LYS A 265 13.22 0.50 -22.65
N LYS A 266 14.05 1.45 -22.23
CA LYS A 266 15.02 1.26 -21.13
C LYS A 266 14.33 1.06 -19.77
N PHE A 267 13.21 1.75 -19.53
CA PHE A 267 12.44 1.61 -18.29
C PHE A 267 11.68 0.29 -18.22
N TYR A 268 11.08 -0.18 -19.31
CA TYR A 268 10.41 -1.49 -19.36
C TYR A 268 11.41 -2.67 -19.24
N ALA A 269 12.65 -2.48 -19.67
CA ALA A 269 13.76 -3.41 -19.46
C ALA A 269 14.53 -3.21 -18.13
N SER A 270 14.00 -2.42 -17.19
CA SER A 270 14.62 -2.14 -15.89
C SER A 270 13.55 -1.74 -14.87
N ILE A 271 12.63 -2.66 -14.55
CA ILE A 271 11.57 -2.42 -13.56
C ILE A 271 12.03 -3.02 -12.23
N LEU A 272 12.43 -2.19 -11.26
CA LEU A 272 12.97 -2.65 -9.98
C LEU A 272 11.87 -2.64 -8.90
N VAL A 273 11.47 -3.84 -8.44
CA VAL A 273 10.47 -4.02 -7.38
C VAL A 273 11.13 -4.05 -6.00
N VAL A 274 10.61 -3.25 -5.08
CA VAL A 274 11.11 -3.07 -3.70
C VAL A 274 9.96 -2.93 -2.70
N GLY A 275 10.30 -2.62 -1.44
CA GLY A 275 9.33 -2.55 -0.35
C GLY A 275 8.99 -3.92 0.25
N GLY A 276 8.12 -3.92 1.26
CA GLY A 276 7.71 -5.14 1.97
C GLY A 276 6.80 -6.04 1.15
N GLY A 277 5.89 -5.47 0.36
CA GLY A 277 5.04 -6.22 -0.57
C GLY A 277 5.80 -6.80 -1.77
N GLY A 278 7.00 -6.28 -2.08
CA GLY A 278 7.90 -6.85 -3.09
C GLY A 278 8.46 -8.23 -2.74
N LEU A 279 8.30 -8.69 -1.48
CA LEU A 279 8.74 -10.02 -1.03
C LEU A 279 7.77 -11.16 -1.35
N ILE A 280 6.59 -10.88 -1.94
CA ILE A 280 5.59 -11.91 -2.27
C ILE A 280 6.16 -12.84 -3.35
N PRO A 281 6.27 -14.17 -3.11
CA PRO A 281 6.83 -15.11 -4.08
C PRO A 281 6.14 -15.02 -5.45
N GLY A 282 6.90 -15.03 -6.54
CA GLY A 282 6.38 -14.96 -7.90
C GLY A 282 5.95 -13.56 -8.40
N ILE A 283 5.98 -12.51 -7.57
CA ILE A 283 5.49 -11.17 -7.96
C ILE A 283 6.19 -10.60 -9.21
N HIS A 284 7.49 -10.83 -9.34
CA HIS A 284 8.29 -10.38 -10.49
C HIS A 284 7.78 -11.00 -11.81
N LYS A 285 7.67 -12.34 -11.85
CA LYS A 285 7.15 -13.08 -13.01
C LYS A 285 5.69 -12.72 -13.33
N MET A 286 4.83 -12.63 -12.32
CA MET A 286 3.44 -12.21 -12.49
C MET A 286 3.32 -10.82 -13.13
N LEU A 287 4.23 -9.90 -12.78
CA LEU A 287 4.28 -8.57 -13.39
C LEU A 287 4.84 -8.62 -14.83
N GLU A 288 5.88 -9.42 -15.11
CA GLU A 288 6.41 -9.64 -16.48
C GLU A 288 5.34 -10.24 -17.41
N ASP A 289 4.69 -11.32 -16.99
CA ASP A 289 3.65 -12.02 -17.74
C ASP A 289 2.47 -11.08 -18.04
N ARG A 290 2.08 -10.23 -17.09
CA ARG A 290 0.99 -9.26 -17.27
C ARG A 290 1.37 -8.10 -18.18
N LEU A 291 2.54 -7.49 -18.01
CA LEU A 291 3.01 -6.40 -18.88
C LEU A 291 3.16 -6.90 -20.33
N SER A 292 3.64 -8.13 -20.51
CA SER A 292 3.77 -8.79 -21.82
C SER A 292 2.41 -9.06 -22.51
N GLN A 293 1.31 -9.10 -21.76
CA GLN A 293 -0.04 -9.25 -22.31
C GLN A 293 -0.71 -7.91 -22.67
N ARG A 294 -0.16 -6.77 -22.25
CA ARG A 294 -0.68 -5.44 -22.60
C ARG A 294 -0.19 -5.02 -24.00
N PRO A 295 -0.96 -4.23 -24.77
CA PRO A 295 -0.62 -3.83 -26.15
C PRO A 295 0.45 -2.73 -26.22
N ILE A 296 1.59 -2.92 -25.54
CA ILE A 296 2.70 -1.98 -25.43
C ILE A 296 3.62 -2.19 -26.65
N GLN A 297 3.31 -1.53 -27.77
CA GLN A 297 4.09 -1.61 -29.03
C GLN A 297 5.55 -1.14 -28.90
N VAL A 298 5.89 -0.54 -27.76
CA VAL A 298 7.18 0.11 -27.51
C VAL A 298 8.25 -0.85 -26.96
N ALA A 299 7.89 -1.99 -26.35
CA ALA A 299 8.88 -2.85 -25.67
C ALA A 299 8.82 -4.31 -26.13
N ASP A 300 9.92 -4.80 -26.70
CA ASP A 300 10.06 -6.19 -27.18
C ASP A 300 10.34 -7.20 -26.03
N LYS A 301 10.71 -6.69 -24.84
CA LYS A 301 10.97 -7.46 -23.62
C LYS A 301 10.66 -6.59 -22.39
N PHE A 302 10.04 -7.19 -21.38
CA PHE A 302 9.96 -6.66 -20.02
C PHE A 302 10.97 -7.38 -19.11
N GLU A 303 11.55 -6.67 -18.15
CA GLU A 303 12.48 -7.25 -17.17
C GLU A 303 12.22 -6.66 -15.79
N VAL A 304 11.64 -7.48 -14.91
CA VAL A 304 11.23 -7.10 -13.56
C VAL A 304 12.26 -7.61 -12.55
N LEU A 305 13.19 -6.72 -12.23
CA LEU A 305 14.29 -6.96 -11.32
C LEU A 305 13.81 -6.98 -9.87
N GLY A 306 14.26 -7.99 -9.12
CA GLY A 306 14.25 -7.96 -7.66
C GLY A 306 15.46 -7.23 -7.08
N SER A 307 15.48 -7.06 -5.76
CA SER A 307 16.60 -6.47 -5.03
C SER A 307 17.92 -7.23 -5.29
N PRO A 308 19.00 -6.55 -5.76
CA PRO A 308 20.20 -7.24 -6.24
C PRO A 308 21.11 -7.73 -5.10
N ARG A 309 21.90 -8.78 -5.36
CA ARG A 309 22.90 -9.35 -4.41
C ARG A 309 22.31 -9.83 -3.09
N ASP A 310 21.12 -10.45 -3.15
CA ASP A 310 20.42 -11.07 -2.01
C ASP A 310 20.13 -10.09 -0.84
N LEU A 311 20.02 -8.79 -1.16
CA LEU A 311 19.68 -7.75 -0.19
C LEU A 311 18.18 -7.74 0.08
N ASP A 312 17.78 -7.56 1.34
CA ASP A 312 16.38 -7.34 1.70
C ASP A 312 15.81 -6.09 0.97
N PRO A 313 14.76 -6.22 0.13
CA PRO A 313 14.18 -5.10 -0.60
C PRO A 313 13.69 -3.97 0.32
N ARG A 314 13.31 -4.29 1.56
CA ARG A 314 12.87 -3.33 2.60
C ARG A 314 13.99 -2.42 3.09
N LEU A 315 15.25 -2.79 2.84
CA LEU A 315 16.44 -2.05 3.29
C LEU A 315 17.15 -1.32 2.13
N LEU A 316 16.68 -1.47 0.89
CA LEU A 316 17.42 -0.99 -0.29
C LEU A 316 17.49 0.55 -0.35
N ALA A 317 16.40 1.24 -0.02
CA ALA A 317 16.38 2.69 0.16
C ALA A 317 17.35 3.16 1.27
N TRP A 318 17.33 2.53 2.44
CA TRP A 318 18.23 2.90 3.54
C TRP A 318 19.71 2.69 3.20
N LYS A 319 20.02 1.58 2.52
CA LYS A 319 21.35 1.31 1.96
C LYS A 319 21.76 2.39 0.96
N GLY A 320 20.85 2.83 0.10
CA GLY A 320 21.02 3.95 -0.82
C GLY A 320 21.40 5.26 -0.12
N GLY A 321 20.64 5.66 0.89
CA GLY A 321 20.96 6.84 1.71
C GLY A 321 22.35 6.73 2.35
N SER A 322 22.73 5.53 2.83
CA SER A 322 24.08 5.23 3.32
C SER A 322 25.18 5.31 2.25
N VAL A 323 24.90 5.02 0.98
CA VAL A 323 25.81 5.26 -0.14
C VAL A 323 25.91 6.75 -0.43
N MET A 324 24.77 7.42 -0.64
CA MET A 324 24.70 8.86 -0.96
C MET A 324 25.39 9.72 0.10
N SER A 325 25.24 9.38 1.40
CA SER A 325 25.89 10.11 2.51
C SER A 325 27.43 10.13 2.47
N LYS A 326 28.05 9.30 1.61
CA LYS A 326 29.51 9.15 1.45
C LYS A 326 30.03 9.67 0.11
N LEU A 327 29.15 10.16 -0.77
CA LEU A 327 29.55 10.70 -2.07
C LEU A 327 30.01 12.15 -1.92
N GLU A 328 31.25 12.43 -2.32
CA GLU A 328 31.86 13.75 -2.13
C GLU A 328 31.09 14.86 -2.84
N ILE A 329 30.55 14.58 -4.03
CA ILE A 329 29.69 15.48 -4.81
C ILE A 329 28.39 15.89 -4.09
N LEU A 330 27.96 15.15 -3.07
CA LEU A 330 26.78 15.47 -2.28
C LEU A 330 27.10 16.23 -0.98
N ASN A 331 28.38 16.57 -0.71
CA ASN A 331 28.77 17.32 0.50
C ASN A 331 28.18 18.73 0.56
N GLU A 332 28.00 19.40 -0.58
CA GLU A 332 27.45 20.76 -0.65
C GLU A 332 25.95 20.81 -0.32
N LEU A 333 25.25 19.69 -0.53
CA LEU A 333 23.80 19.55 -0.36
C LEU A 333 23.38 19.31 1.10
N TRP A 334 24.33 19.21 2.02
CA TRP A 334 24.02 19.14 3.46
C TRP A 334 23.65 20.52 4.00
N ILE A 335 22.54 20.58 4.72
CA ILE A 335 22.01 21.78 5.38
C ILE A 335 22.44 21.74 6.86
N ASN A 336 23.08 22.80 7.34
CA ASN A 336 23.46 22.96 8.76
C ASN A 336 22.45 23.83 9.54
N SER A 337 22.57 23.91 10.88
CA SER A 337 21.59 24.66 11.69
C SER A 337 21.59 26.16 11.40
N ASN A 338 22.76 26.77 11.19
CA ASN A 338 22.89 28.20 10.91
C ASN A 338 22.18 28.57 9.59
N GLU A 339 22.43 27.81 8.52
CA GLU A 339 21.73 27.95 7.24
C GLU A 339 20.21 27.81 7.41
N TRP A 340 19.77 26.84 8.21
CA TRP A 340 18.35 26.62 8.50
C TRP A 340 17.73 27.68 9.46
N GLU A 341 18.54 28.50 10.11
CA GLU A 341 18.11 29.62 10.93
C GLU A 341 18.04 30.93 10.13
N GLU A 342 18.95 31.14 9.19
CA GLU A 342 18.97 32.31 8.29
C GLU A 342 17.99 32.18 7.11
N LEU A 343 17.98 31.03 6.42
CA LEU A 343 17.24 30.81 5.17
C LEU A 343 16.01 29.92 5.35
N GLY A 344 16.04 29.01 6.33
CA GLY A 344 14.97 28.07 6.63
C GLY A 344 14.56 27.24 5.42
N VAL A 345 13.27 27.23 5.08
CA VAL A 345 12.71 26.46 3.94
C VAL A 345 13.40 26.79 2.60
N ARG A 346 14.01 27.98 2.45
CA ARG A 346 14.74 28.34 1.23
C ARG A 346 15.96 27.46 0.97
N CYS A 347 16.62 26.91 2.00
CA CYS A 347 17.69 25.93 1.84
C CYS A 347 17.30 24.76 0.94
N LEU A 348 16.02 24.34 0.96
CA LEU A 348 15.54 23.21 0.18
C LEU A 348 15.51 23.52 -1.32
N ARG A 349 15.32 24.78 -1.73
CA ARG A 349 15.41 25.21 -3.13
C ARG A 349 16.84 25.24 -3.65
N GLU A 350 17.81 25.44 -2.77
CA GLU A 350 19.22 25.65 -3.11
C GLU A 350 20.06 24.36 -2.95
N LYS A 351 19.64 23.42 -2.07
CA LYS A 351 20.40 22.23 -1.70
C LYS A 351 19.67 20.87 -1.86
N ALA A 352 18.41 20.83 -2.31
CA ALA A 352 17.78 19.55 -2.63
C ALA A 352 18.25 19.00 -3.99
N LEU A 353 18.34 17.67 -4.12
CA LEU A 353 18.54 16.98 -5.42
C LEU A 353 17.30 17.05 -6.34
N PHE A 354 16.24 17.74 -5.95
CA PHE A 354 14.96 17.77 -6.65
C PHE A 354 14.31 19.15 -6.51
N VAL A 355 13.46 19.51 -7.48
CA VAL A 355 12.81 20.82 -7.52
C VAL A 355 11.87 21.00 -6.31
N TRP A 356 12.07 22.08 -5.55
CA TRP A 356 11.30 22.47 -4.35
C TRP A 356 10.50 23.77 -4.53
#